data_AF-C7P3Z8-F1
#
_entry.id   AF-C7P3Z8-F1
#
_cell.length_a   1.000
_cell.length_b   1.000
_cell.length_c   1.000
_cell.angle_alpha   90.00
_cell.angle_beta   90.00
_cell.angle_gamma   90.00
#
_symmetry.space_group_name_H-M   'P 1'
#
loop_
_entity.id
_entity.type
_entity.pdbx_description
1 polymer ?
#
loop_
_entity_poly.entity_id
_entity_poly.type
_entity_poly.pdbx_seq_one_letter_code
_entity_poly.pdbx_strand_id
1 'polypeptide(L)' 'MSTFDEDKKHEPELGNGDSLSERLDSIDLDEDDTCSTDDLRDKLDL' A
#
# COMPACT_ATOMS: atom_id res chain seq x y z
N MET A 1 -6.05 -23.21 -18.61
CA MET A 1 -4.57 -23.31 -18.59
C MET A 1 -4.04 -21.90 -18.48
N SER A 2 -3.28 -21.65 -17.43
CA SER A 2 -2.82 -20.36 -16.93
C SER A 2 -2.01 -19.57 -17.95
N THR A 3 -2.27 -18.27 -18.02
CA THR A 3 -1.32 -17.25 -18.51
C THR A 3 -1.09 -16.24 -17.39
N PHE A 4 -0.69 -16.74 -16.22
CA PHE A 4 -0.01 -15.93 -15.21
C PHE A 4 1.48 -16.01 -15.58
N ASP A 5 1.82 -15.33 -16.68
CA ASP A 5 3.18 -15.26 -17.20
C ASP A 5 3.97 -14.33 -16.28
N GLU A 6 4.75 -14.93 -15.39
CA GLU A 6 6.11 -14.56 -15.00
C GLU A 6 6.64 -13.13 -15.32
N ASP A 7 5.94 -12.07 -14.89
CA ASP A 7 6.49 -10.70 -14.91
C ASP A 7 7.50 -10.52 -13.78
N LYS A 8 8.75 -10.74 -14.18
CA LYS A 8 9.99 -10.52 -13.44
C LYS A 8 10.04 -9.11 -12.84
N LYS A 9 10.03 -9.04 -11.50
CA LYS A 9 10.87 -8.16 -10.66
C LYS A 9 11.00 -6.68 -11.08
N HIS A 10 9.96 -6.05 -11.63
CA HIS A 10 9.96 -4.60 -11.75
C HIS A 10 9.37 -4.02 -10.46
N GLU A 11 10.17 -3.31 -9.68
CA GLU A 11 9.62 -2.56 -8.56
C GLU A 11 8.67 -1.49 -9.14
N PRO A 12 7.44 -1.38 -8.62
CA PRO A 12 6.52 -0.35 -9.08
C PRO A 12 7.08 1.04 -8.71
N GLU A 13 7.19 1.90 -9.72
CA GLU A 13 7.61 3.29 -9.58
C GLU A 13 6.39 4.21 -9.39
N LEU A 14 6.54 5.21 -8.54
CA LEU A 14 5.53 6.25 -8.31
C LEU A 14 5.66 7.35 -9.36
N GLY A 15 4.61 8.14 -9.56
CA GLY A 15 4.60 9.21 -10.58
C GLY A 15 5.66 10.31 -10.38
N ASN A 16 6.35 10.32 -9.24
CA ASN A 16 7.47 11.20 -8.91
C ASN A 16 8.86 10.55 -9.11
N GLY A 17 8.93 9.30 -9.57
CA GLY A 17 10.19 8.59 -9.85
C GLY A 17 10.76 7.79 -8.67
N ASP A 18 10.11 7.83 -7.50
CA ASP A 18 10.49 7.01 -6.34
C ASP A 18 10.00 5.57 -6.53
N SER A 19 10.72 4.60 -5.96
CA SER A 19 10.20 3.24 -5.86
C SER A 19 9.15 3.14 -4.75
N LEU A 20 8.17 2.24 -4.93
CA LEU A 20 7.16 1.97 -3.91
C LEU A 20 7.81 1.45 -2.61
N SER A 21 8.88 0.67 -2.72
CA SER A 21 9.64 0.11 -1.59
C SER A 21 10.23 1.21 -0.72
N GLU A 22 10.94 2.18 -1.31
CA GLU A 22 11.51 3.32 -0.58
C GLU A 22 10.42 4.16 0.10
N ARG A 23 9.29 4.35 -0.58
CA ARG A 23 8.13 5.05 -0.02
C ARG A 23 7.58 4.34 1.21
N LEU A 24 7.41 3.02 1.14
CA LEU A 24 6.87 2.21 2.25
C LEU A 24 7.81 2.18 3.45
N ASP A 25 9.13 2.07 3.24
CA ASP A 25 10.12 2.07 4.33
C ASP A 25 10.20 3.42 5.06
N SER A 26 9.81 4.51 4.39
CA SER A 26 9.76 5.86 4.98
C SER A 26 8.47 6.16 5.76
N ILE A 27 7.46 5.30 5.65
CA ILE A 27 6.21 5.48 6.39
C ILE A 27 6.44 5.01 7.83
N ASP A 28 6.33 5.96 8.77
CA ASP A 28 6.33 5.66 10.19
C ASP A 28 4.98 5.01 10.55
N LEU A 29 4.97 3.68 10.65
CA LEU A 29 3.78 2.89 11.00
C LEU A 29 3.55 2.81 12.52
N ASP A 30 4.46 3.38 13.33
CA ASP A 30 4.37 3.38 14.79
C ASP A 30 3.50 4.54 15.32
N GLU A 31 3.16 5.52 14.46
CA GLU A 31 2.08 6.46 14.75
C GLU A 31 0.74 5.73 14.57
N ASP A 32 0.19 5.24 15.69
CA ASP A 32 -1.14 4.61 15.81
C ASP A 32 -2.28 5.61 15.55
N ASP A 33 -2.23 6.31 14.42
CA ASP A 33 -3.32 7.09 13.82
C ASP A 33 -4.14 6.22 12.86
N THR A 34 -3.92 4.90 12.86
CA THR A 34 -4.75 3.97 12.11
C THR A 34 -6.04 3.70 12.86
N CYS A 35 -7.15 4.22 12.35
CA CYS A 35 -8.47 3.83 12.83
C CYS A 35 -8.68 2.35 12.50
N SER A 36 -9.22 1.57 13.45
CA SER A 36 -9.56 0.19 13.16
C SER A 36 -10.57 0.12 12.00
N THR A 37 -10.65 -1.03 11.33
CA THR A 37 -11.65 -1.23 10.27
C THR A 37 -13.07 -0.95 10.72
N ASP A 38 -13.36 -1.14 12.01
CA ASP A 38 -14.67 -0.85 12.59
C ASP A 38 -14.85 0.66 12.84
N ASP A 39 -13.82 1.36 13.34
CA ASP A 39 -13.84 2.83 13.45
C ASP A 39 -14.01 3.52 12.08
N LEU A 40 -13.50 2.91 11.01
CA LEU A 40 -13.69 3.38 9.64
C LEU A 40 -15.13 3.17 9.14
N ARG A 41 -15.79 2.07 9.51
CA ARG A 41 -17.21 1.84 9.16
C ARG A 41 -18.11 2.83 9.87
N ASP A 42 -17.87 3.07 11.15
CA ASP A 42 -18.61 4.05 11.96
C ASP A 42 -18.46 5.47 11.40
N LYS A 43 -17.27 5.84 10.91
CA LYS A 43 -17.04 7.14 10.25
C LYS A 43 -17.66 7.25 8.87
N LEU A 44 -17.81 6.14 8.16
CA LEU A 44 -18.39 6.09 6.81
C LEU A 44 -19.92 5.88 6.80
N ASP A 45 -20.53 5.74 7.98
CA ASP A 45 -21.97 5.47 8.16
C ASP A 45 -22.43 4.23 7.38
N LEU A 46 -21.61 3.16 7.42
CA LEU A 46 -21.77 1.88 6.69
C LEU A 46 -22.16 0.72 7.60
#